data_AF-A0A2N2Q1R1-F1
#
_entry.id   AF-A0A2N2Q1R1-F1
#
_cell.length_a   1.000
_cell.length_b   1.000
_cell.length_c   1.000
_cell.angle_alpha   90.00
_cell.angle_beta   90.00
_cell.angle_gamma   90.00
#
_symmetry.space_group_name_H-M   'P 1'
#
loop_
_entity.id
_entity.type
_entity.pdbx_description
1 polymer ?
#
loop_
_entity_poly.entity_id
_entity_poly.type
_entity_poly.pdbx_seq_one_letter_code
_entity_poly.pdbx_strand_id
1 'polypeptide(L)'
;MMNFLLKSNGYLIISACIGLSACGEFSYKRGAGAAELQQTKQACQAKYQEESAMEKCLAENGWVVRDFEKEEPLMAVSFVDNNRMVDQGKSATEEPAHASTQGESGTNDAKANDAQDTKPQNSQPNSKPKDPLDIFLVNSWWSIGKGPDALKIDTEECVAKLGEEHRPDSVTLRTTRGFLICMRTKNWRALQAK
;
A
#
# COMPACT_ATOMS: atom_id res chain seq x y z
N MET A 1 54.60 -2.59 -52.44
CA MET A 1 54.90 -1.44 -51.56
C MET A 1 53.75 -1.28 -50.60
N MET A 2 54.03 -1.43 -49.29
CA MET A 2 53.12 -1.08 -48.20
C MET A 2 52.79 0.41 -48.22
N ASN A 3 51.58 0.76 -47.80
CA ASN A 3 51.22 1.95 -47.00
C ASN A 3 49.82 1.69 -46.42
N PHE A 4 49.72 1.04 -45.27
CA PHE A 4 49.37 1.67 -43.99
C PHE A 4 48.74 3.07 -44.12
N LEU A 5 47.47 3.17 -43.70
CA LEU A 5 46.96 4.22 -42.82
C LEU A 5 45.51 3.86 -42.42
N LEU A 6 45.37 2.91 -41.48
CA LEU A 6 44.18 2.86 -40.63
C LEU A 6 44.20 4.09 -39.74
N LYS A 7 43.34 5.07 -40.03
CA LYS A 7 43.13 6.22 -39.15
C LYS A 7 41.91 5.93 -38.28
N SER A 8 42.24 5.75 -37.01
CA SER A 8 41.38 5.73 -35.83
C SER A 8 40.06 6.48 -36.01
N ASN A 9 38.96 5.76 -35.82
CA ASN A 9 37.70 6.28 -35.27
C ASN A 9 37.13 5.19 -34.35
N GLY A 10 37.95 4.80 -33.37
CA GLY A 10 37.53 3.97 -32.25
C GLY A 10 36.91 4.85 -31.19
N TYR A 11 35.62 5.13 -31.29
CA TYR A 11 34.79 5.65 -30.19
C TYR A 11 33.30 5.57 -30.58
N LEU A 12 32.74 4.36 -30.71
CA LEU A 12 31.28 4.23 -30.86
C LEU A 12 30.70 2.86 -30.49
N ILE A 13 31.22 2.15 -29.47
CA ILE A 13 30.46 1.03 -28.88
C ILE A 13 30.72 0.97 -27.36
N ILE A 14 30.33 2.01 -26.62
CA ILE A 14 30.08 1.94 -25.17
C ILE A 14 28.83 2.78 -24.86
N SER A 15 27.69 2.42 -25.45
CA SER A 15 26.41 3.10 -25.18
C SER A 15 25.24 2.13 -25.32
N ALA A 16 25.32 0.97 -24.66
CA ALA A 16 24.24 -0.03 -24.69
C ALA A 16 24.12 -0.86 -23.40
N CYS A 17 24.64 -0.40 -22.25
CA CYS A 17 24.58 -1.16 -20.99
C CYS A 17 23.89 -0.41 -19.82
N ILE A 18 23.07 0.61 -20.08
CA ILE A 18 22.37 1.37 -19.01
C ILE A 18 20.84 1.26 -19.16
N GLY A 19 20.33 0.06 -19.49
CA GLY A 19 18.91 -0.15 -19.82
C GLY A 19 18.18 -1.23 -19.04
N LEU A 20 18.79 -1.89 -18.05
CA LEU A 20 18.16 -3.01 -17.34
C LEU A 20 18.42 -2.97 -15.82
N SER A 21 18.40 -1.79 -15.21
CA SER A 21 17.99 -1.71 -13.81
C SER A 21 16.49 -1.96 -13.76
N ALA A 22 16.09 -3.24 -13.77
CA ALA A 22 14.76 -3.65 -13.36
C ALA A 22 14.55 -3.11 -11.94
N CYS A 23 13.69 -2.12 -11.82
CA CYS A 23 13.32 -1.53 -10.57
C CYS A 23 12.56 -2.56 -9.72
N GLY A 24 13.16 -2.95 -8.59
CA GLY A 24 12.42 -3.22 -7.36
C GLY A 24 11.45 -4.40 -7.28
N GLU A 25 11.57 -5.47 -8.07
CA GLU A 25 10.89 -6.74 -7.72
C GLU A 25 11.81 -7.58 -6.82
N PHE A 26 11.37 -7.90 -5.60
CA PHE A 26 12.07 -8.81 -4.70
C PHE A 26 11.22 -10.06 -4.43
N SER A 27 11.80 -11.23 -4.67
CA SER A 27 11.18 -12.52 -4.38
C SER A 27 11.94 -13.25 -3.27
N TYR A 28 11.23 -13.74 -2.26
CA TYR A 28 11.82 -14.42 -1.10
C TYR A 28 11.07 -15.68 -0.68
N LYS A 29 11.81 -16.73 -0.33
CA LYS A 29 11.31 -17.96 0.27
C LYS A 29 12.28 -18.39 1.37
N ARG A 30 11.78 -18.69 2.57
CA ARG A 30 12.62 -19.05 3.72
C ARG A 30 13.45 -20.30 3.40
N GLY A 31 14.77 -20.19 3.54
CA GLY A 31 15.70 -21.31 3.28
C GLY A 31 16.04 -21.55 1.80
N ALA A 32 15.47 -20.77 0.87
CA ALA A 32 15.79 -20.85 -0.55
C ALA A 32 16.83 -19.81 -0.95
N GLY A 33 17.73 -20.18 -1.88
CA GLY A 33 18.78 -19.31 -2.41
C GLY A 33 18.45 -18.71 -3.78
N ALA A 34 19.32 -17.81 -4.26
CA ALA A 34 19.15 -17.13 -5.55
C ALA A 34 19.07 -18.10 -6.76
N ALA A 35 19.78 -19.23 -6.70
CA ALA A 35 19.73 -20.24 -7.75
C ALA A 35 18.34 -20.89 -7.88
N GLU A 36 17.70 -21.19 -6.75
CA GLU A 36 16.33 -21.76 -6.72
C GLU A 36 15.31 -20.74 -7.23
N LEU A 37 15.50 -19.45 -6.89
CA LEU A 37 14.67 -18.36 -7.41
C LEU A 37 14.77 -18.29 -8.94
N GLN A 38 15.99 -18.27 -9.47
CA GLN A 38 16.21 -18.20 -10.92
C GLN A 38 15.60 -19.41 -11.64
N GLN A 39 15.78 -20.61 -11.09
CA GLN A 39 15.20 -21.83 -11.66
C GLN A 39 13.67 -21.78 -11.66
N THR A 40 13.06 -21.36 -10.54
CA THR A 40 11.59 -21.25 -10.44
C THR A 40 11.06 -20.17 -11.38
N LYS A 41 11.74 -19.01 -11.46
CA LYS A 41 11.36 -17.91 -12.35
C LYS A 41 11.42 -18.33 -13.81
N GLN A 42 12.47 -19.04 -14.23
CA GLN A 42 12.56 -19.59 -15.59
C GLN A 42 11.44 -20.60 -15.88
N ALA A 43 11.13 -21.49 -14.93
CA ALA A 43 10.04 -22.45 -15.07
C ALA A 43 8.67 -21.77 -15.19
N CYS A 44 8.44 -20.67 -14.46
CA CYS A 44 7.24 -19.87 -14.56
C CYS A 44 7.17 -19.07 -15.87
N GLN A 45 8.29 -18.46 -16.30
CA GLN A 45 8.39 -17.70 -17.55
C GLN A 45 8.19 -18.57 -18.80
N ALA A 46 8.60 -19.84 -18.76
CA ALA A 46 8.36 -20.79 -19.83
C ALA A 46 6.85 -21.10 -20.02
N LYS A 47 6.04 -20.91 -18.98
CA LYS A 47 4.59 -21.17 -18.98
C LYS A 47 3.75 -19.91 -19.15
N TYR A 48 4.23 -18.79 -18.62
CA TYR A 48 3.47 -17.54 -18.52
C TYR A 48 4.36 -16.37 -18.95
N GLN A 49 3.89 -15.61 -19.93
CA GLN A 49 4.55 -14.38 -20.40
C GLN A 49 3.95 -13.11 -19.79
N GLU A 50 2.81 -13.23 -19.12
CA GLU A 50 2.16 -12.13 -18.42
C GLU A 50 2.66 -12.07 -16.98
N GLU A 51 2.97 -10.86 -16.49
CA GLU A 51 3.64 -10.68 -15.19
C GLU A 51 2.79 -11.14 -14.01
N SER A 52 1.49 -10.86 -13.99
CA SER A 52 0.61 -11.29 -12.89
C SER A 52 0.47 -12.82 -12.82
N ALA A 53 0.50 -13.50 -13.96
CA ALA A 53 0.52 -14.96 -14.06
C ALA A 53 1.87 -15.53 -13.60
N MET A 54 2.98 -14.85 -13.87
CA MET A 54 4.30 -15.22 -13.37
C MET A 54 4.39 -15.04 -11.84
N GLU A 55 3.87 -13.94 -11.28
CA GLU A 55 3.79 -13.68 -9.84
C GLU A 55 2.96 -14.77 -9.12
N LYS A 56 1.81 -15.15 -9.70
CA LYS A 56 0.99 -16.26 -9.19
C LYS A 56 1.75 -17.58 -9.20
N CYS A 57 2.44 -17.89 -10.29
CA CYS A 57 3.24 -19.10 -10.38
C CYS A 57 4.35 -19.12 -9.32
N LEU A 58 5.03 -18.00 -9.09
CA LEU A 58 6.04 -17.88 -8.03
C LEU A 58 5.41 -18.07 -6.64
N ALA A 59 4.25 -17.46 -6.38
CA ALA A 59 3.50 -17.61 -5.13
C ALA A 59 3.07 -19.07 -4.87
N GLU A 60 2.58 -19.78 -5.90
CA GLU A 60 2.25 -21.20 -5.85
C GLU A 60 3.48 -22.08 -5.54
N ASN A 61 4.67 -21.65 -5.93
CA ASN A 61 5.95 -22.29 -5.60
C ASN A 61 6.52 -21.85 -4.23
N GLY A 62 5.75 -21.08 -3.45
CA GLY A 62 6.09 -20.64 -2.09
C GLY A 62 6.98 -19.40 -2.03
N TRP A 63 7.13 -18.67 -3.14
CA TRP A 63 7.86 -17.40 -3.17
C TRP A 63 6.94 -16.23 -2.80
N VAL A 64 7.40 -15.38 -1.89
CA VAL A 64 6.80 -14.08 -1.62
C VAL A 64 7.40 -13.08 -2.61
N VAL A 65 6.61 -12.67 -3.61
CA VAL A 65 7.00 -11.64 -4.59
C VAL A 65 6.47 -10.29 -4.13
N ARG A 66 7.34 -9.29 -4.07
CA ARG A 66 7.00 -7.90 -3.75
C ARG A 66 7.51 -7.04 -4.88
N ASP A 67 6.59 -6.35 -5.54
CA ASP A 67 6.90 -5.38 -6.58
C ASP A 67 6.75 -3.97 -5.98
N PHE A 68 7.86 -3.28 -5.79
CA PHE A 68 7.87 -1.94 -5.21
C PHE A 68 7.38 -0.85 -6.18
N GLU A 69 7.18 -1.17 -7.47
CA GLU A 69 6.60 -0.26 -8.47
C GLU A 69 5.08 -0.43 -8.58
N LYS A 70 4.59 -1.68 -8.50
CA LYS A 70 3.15 -2.00 -8.55
C LYS A 70 2.45 -1.86 -7.21
N GLU A 71 3.16 -2.01 -6.10
CA GLU A 71 2.61 -1.63 -4.80
C GLU A 71 2.43 -0.13 -4.78
N GLU A 72 1.16 0.32 -4.70
CA GLU A 72 0.85 1.71 -4.40
C GLU A 72 1.77 2.13 -3.23
N PRO A 73 2.64 3.14 -3.38
CA PRO A 73 3.67 3.51 -2.38
C PRO A 73 3.08 4.10 -1.08
N LEU A 74 1.78 3.90 -0.95
CA LEU A 74 0.85 4.11 0.12
C LEU A 74 0.96 2.91 1.11
N MET A 75 1.42 1.71 0.73
CA MET A 75 1.42 0.49 1.57
C MET A 75 2.41 0.46 2.76
N ALA A 76 3.38 1.38 2.86
CA ALA A 76 4.11 1.59 4.13
C ALA A 76 3.19 2.21 5.22
N VAL A 77 2.07 2.77 4.78
CA VAL A 77 0.93 3.21 5.56
C VAL A 77 -0.16 2.16 5.26
N SER A 78 -0.18 1.02 5.96
CA SER A 78 -1.25 0.03 5.75
C SER A 78 -2.63 0.71 5.81
N PHE A 79 -3.37 0.75 4.69
CA PHE A 79 -4.75 1.25 4.67
C PHE A 79 -5.62 0.21 5.35
N VAL A 80 -5.53 0.15 6.66
CA VAL A 80 -6.63 -0.40 7.43
C VAL A 80 -7.75 0.62 7.25
N ASP A 81 -8.78 0.24 6.49
CA ASP A 81 -10.06 0.93 6.42
C ASP A 81 -10.69 0.92 7.83
N ASN A 82 -10.13 1.70 8.76
CA ASN A 82 -10.67 1.96 10.09
C ASN A 82 -11.54 3.22 10.09
N ASN A 83 -12.18 3.54 8.96
CA ASN A 83 -13.30 4.48 8.92
C ASN A 83 -14.61 3.77 9.32
N ARG A 84 -14.61 3.22 10.54
CA ARG A 84 -15.85 2.91 11.26
C ARG A 84 -15.87 3.65 12.58
N MET A 85 -15.67 4.97 12.52
CA MET A 85 -16.31 5.83 13.51
C MET A 85 -17.80 5.75 13.18
N VAL A 86 -18.48 4.87 13.92
CA VAL A 86 -19.93 4.72 13.87
C VAL A 86 -20.52 6.07 14.27
N ASP A 87 -20.94 6.84 13.27
CA ASP A 87 -22.03 7.78 13.42
C ASP A 87 -23.30 6.96 13.67
N GLN A 88 -23.65 6.82 14.95
CA GLN A 88 -25.02 6.52 15.36
C GLN A 88 -25.38 7.53 16.44
N GLY A 89 -26.14 8.55 16.03
CA GLY A 89 -26.68 9.51 16.98
C GLY A 89 -27.42 10.67 16.34
N LYS A 90 -28.31 10.36 15.41
CA LYS A 90 -29.25 11.28 14.77
C LYS A 90 -30.02 12.11 15.81
N SER A 91 -29.81 13.42 15.73
CA SER A 91 -30.69 14.56 16.03
C SER A 91 -32.02 14.34 16.79
N ALA A 92 -32.21 15.22 17.78
CA ALA A 92 -33.45 15.83 18.29
C ALA A 92 -34.09 15.28 19.59
N THR A 93 -33.87 16.06 20.66
CA THR A 93 -34.88 16.69 21.54
C THR A 93 -35.57 15.88 22.67
N GLU A 94 -35.56 16.53 23.86
CA GLU A 94 -36.42 16.44 25.05
C GLU A 94 -36.12 15.45 26.21
N GLU A 95 -35.74 16.03 27.37
CA GLU A 95 -36.09 15.60 28.75
C GLU A 95 -37.58 15.98 29.01
N PRO A 96 -38.35 15.43 30.00
CA PRO A 96 -37.91 14.63 31.14
C PRO A 96 -38.79 13.44 31.61
N ALA A 97 -38.21 12.68 32.57
CA ALA A 97 -38.77 11.88 33.68
C ALA A 97 -40.02 10.99 33.47
N HIS A 98 -39.92 9.68 33.79
CA HIS A 98 -40.67 8.98 34.87
C HIS A 98 -40.42 7.45 34.92
N ALA A 99 -40.08 6.98 36.12
CA ALA A 99 -40.34 5.72 36.85
C ALA A 99 -40.73 4.36 36.18
N SER A 100 -40.07 3.32 36.72
CA SER A 100 -40.60 2.04 37.27
C SER A 100 -40.72 0.74 36.43
N THR A 101 -39.94 -0.26 36.90
CA THR A 101 -40.37 -1.57 37.47
C THR A 101 -40.78 -2.77 36.57
N GLN A 102 -39.92 -3.82 36.64
CA GLN A 102 -40.12 -5.29 36.70
C GLN A 102 -40.85 -6.12 35.62
N GLY A 103 -40.35 -7.36 35.47
CA GLY A 103 -41.04 -8.56 34.94
C GLY A 103 -40.24 -9.23 33.81
N GLU A 104 -39.32 -10.17 34.06
CA GLU A 104 -39.47 -11.59 34.44
C GLU A 104 -39.67 -12.57 33.27
N SER A 105 -38.68 -13.46 33.14
CA SER A 105 -38.68 -14.89 32.74
C SER A 105 -39.38 -15.38 31.46
N GLY A 106 -38.63 -16.15 30.67
CA GLY A 106 -39.10 -16.85 29.48
C GLY A 106 -38.05 -17.82 28.93
N THR A 107 -38.03 -19.00 29.53
CA THR A 107 -37.12 -20.14 29.38
C THR A 107 -37.33 -20.92 28.05
N ASN A 108 -36.20 -21.31 27.44
CA ASN A 108 -35.90 -22.63 26.82
C ASN A 108 -36.22 -23.06 25.37
N ASP A 109 -35.14 -23.64 24.83
CA ASP A 109 -34.99 -24.92 24.11
C ASP A 109 -35.22 -25.03 22.59
N ALA A 110 -34.07 -25.16 21.91
CA ALA A 110 -33.67 -26.23 20.98
C ALA A 110 -34.53 -26.55 19.74
N LYS A 111 -33.89 -26.54 18.55
CA LYS A 111 -33.33 -27.77 17.91
C LYS A 111 -32.91 -27.57 16.44
N ALA A 112 -31.61 -27.77 16.22
CA ALA A 112 -30.91 -28.53 15.18
C ALA A 112 -31.15 -28.32 13.66
N ASN A 113 -30.02 -28.59 12.97
CA ASN A 113 -29.82 -28.91 11.56
C ASN A 113 -29.76 -27.69 10.61
N ASP A 114 -28.82 -27.57 9.69
CA ASP A 114 -27.86 -28.53 9.16
C ASP A 114 -26.68 -27.75 8.56
N ALA A 115 -25.54 -28.42 8.49
CA ALA A 115 -24.34 -27.87 7.90
C ALA A 115 -24.53 -27.73 6.38
N GLN A 116 -24.17 -26.58 5.82
CA GLN A 116 -23.78 -26.56 4.41
C GLN A 116 -22.57 -25.64 4.19
N ASP A 117 -21.48 -26.34 3.95
CA ASP A 117 -20.26 -25.93 3.26
C ASP A 117 -20.57 -24.90 2.16
N THR A 118 -20.08 -23.68 2.34
CA THR A 118 -19.92 -22.73 1.24
C THR A 118 -18.59 -22.02 1.44
N LYS A 119 -17.56 -22.60 0.84
CA LYS A 119 -16.37 -21.96 0.26
C LYS A 119 -16.35 -20.42 0.43
N PRO A 120 -15.34 -19.82 1.10
CA PRO A 120 -15.20 -18.37 1.13
C PRO A 120 -14.94 -17.86 -0.29
N GLN A 121 -15.99 -17.33 -0.90
CA GLN A 121 -15.94 -16.61 -2.15
C GLN A 121 -15.12 -15.34 -1.89
N ASN A 122 -13.85 -15.39 -2.33
CA ASN A 122 -12.95 -14.26 -2.47
C ASN A 122 -13.63 -13.18 -3.31
N SER A 123 -14.38 -12.33 -2.63
CA SER A 123 -15.03 -11.16 -3.20
C SER A 123 -13.95 -10.10 -3.27
N GLN A 124 -13.25 -10.08 -4.40
CA GLN A 124 -12.40 -8.98 -4.81
C GLN A 124 -13.24 -7.70 -4.69
N PRO A 125 -12.92 -6.76 -3.78
CA PRO A 125 -13.71 -5.54 -3.67
C PRO A 125 -13.46 -4.73 -4.93
N ASN A 126 -14.52 -4.51 -5.70
CA ASN A 126 -14.59 -3.41 -6.65
C ASN A 126 -14.54 -2.12 -5.81
N SER A 127 -13.35 -1.66 -5.46
CA SER A 127 -13.18 -0.56 -4.52
C SER A 127 -13.53 0.74 -5.22
N LYS A 128 -14.58 1.38 -4.70
CA LYS A 128 -14.91 2.79 -4.95
C LYS A 128 -13.62 3.64 -4.88
N PRO A 129 -13.46 4.69 -5.71
CA PRO A 129 -12.32 5.60 -5.62
C PRO A 129 -12.10 6.01 -4.16
N LYS A 130 -10.89 5.79 -3.65
CA LYS A 130 -10.55 6.11 -2.26
C LYS A 130 -10.60 7.63 -2.06
N ASP A 131 -11.16 8.07 -0.94
CA ASP A 131 -11.41 9.48 -0.67
C ASP A 131 -10.09 10.22 -0.36
N PRO A 132 -9.78 11.36 -1.00
CA PRO A 132 -8.66 12.21 -0.64
C PRO A 132 -8.63 12.66 0.82
N LEU A 133 -9.78 12.68 1.50
CA LEU A 133 -9.92 13.08 2.91
C LEU A 133 -9.90 11.90 3.88
N ASP A 134 -9.68 10.66 3.40
CA ASP A 134 -9.42 9.53 4.30
C ASP A 134 -8.28 9.87 5.26
N ILE A 135 -8.47 9.54 6.55
CA ILE A 135 -7.55 9.92 7.61
C ILE A 135 -6.61 8.77 7.98
N PHE A 136 -5.34 9.12 8.18
CA PHE A 136 -4.26 8.23 8.61
C PHE A 136 -3.56 8.81 9.82
N LEU A 137 -3.10 7.93 10.71
CA LEU A 137 -2.28 8.32 11.85
C LEU A 137 -0.80 8.13 11.51
N VAL A 138 -0.06 9.22 11.45
CA VAL A 138 1.36 9.25 11.07
C VAL A 138 2.20 9.73 12.24
N ASN A 139 3.03 8.83 12.80
CA ASN A 139 3.88 9.15 13.94
C ASN A 139 5.17 9.89 13.54
N SER A 140 5.71 9.57 12.36
CA SER A 140 6.94 10.21 11.91
C SER A 140 7.09 10.24 10.39
N TRP A 141 7.94 11.15 9.95
CA TRP A 141 8.25 11.41 8.55
C TRP A 141 9.73 11.24 8.31
N TRP A 142 10.09 10.64 7.18
CA TRP A 142 11.48 10.55 6.75
C TRP A 142 11.63 10.80 5.25
N SER A 143 12.79 11.31 4.87
CA SER A 143 13.21 11.52 3.49
C SER A 143 14.72 11.41 3.42
N ILE A 144 15.26 10.92 2.30
CA ILE A 144 16.71 10.86 2.08
C ILE A 144 17.21 12.29 1.84
N GLY A 145 18.20 12.73 2.61
CA GLY A 145 18.87 14.03 2.44
C GLY A 145 18.05 15.28 2.80
N LYS A 146 16.85 15.13 3.39
CA LYS A 146 16.01 16.25 3.85
C LYS A 146 15.81 16.17 5.36
N GLY A 147 15.88 17.33 6.02
CA GLY A 147 15.68 17.48 7.46
C GLY A 147 14.32 18.09 7.82
N PRO A 148 14.10 18.38 9.12
CA PRO A 148 12.81 18.89 9.63
C PRO A 148 12.40 20.25 9.07
N ASP A 149 13.34 21.11 8.69
CA ASP A 149 12.99 22.41 8.08
C ASP A 149 12.39 22.22 6.69
N ALA A 150 12.95 21.28 5.90
CA ALA A 150 12.39 20.90 4.62
C ALA A 150 11.01 20.24 4.79
N LEU A 151 10.78 19.49 5.87
CA LEU A 151 9.47 18.89 6.17
C LEU A 151 8.40 19.97 6.35
N LYS A 152 8.71 21.04 7.09
CA LYS A 152 7.79 22.17 7.30
C LYS A 152 7.46 22.88 6.00
N ILE A 153 8.49 23.20 5.20
CA ILE A 153 8.32 23.85 3.90
C ILE A 153 7.44 22.99 2.98
N ASP A 154 7.79 21.71 2.83
CA ASP A 154 7.05 20.77 1.99
C ASP A 154 5.60 20.55 2.48
N THR A 155 5.37 20.61 3.80
CA THR A 155 4.03 20.58 4.40
C THR A 155 3.21 21.78 3.97
N GLU A 156 3.73 23.00 4.15
CA GLU A 156 3.02 24.23 3.78
C GLU A 156 2.76 24.29 2.28
N GLU A 157 3.70 23.85 1.44
CA GLU A 157 3.49 23.76 -0.01
C GLU A 157 2.37 22.77 -0.39
N CYS A 158 2.27 21.64 0.32
CA CYS A 158 1.18 20.69 0.11
C CYS A 158 -0.17 21.23 0.59
N VAL A 159 -0.21 21.92 1.73
CA VAL A 159 -1.43 22.58 2.22
C VAL A 159 -1.85 23.71 1.30
N ALA A 160 -0.93 24.54 0.81
CA ALA A 160 -1.23 25.60 -0.15
C ALA A 160 -1.82 25.06 -1.46
N LYS A 161 -1.37 23.88 -1.91
CA LYS A 161 -1.85 23.24 -3.12
C LYS A 161 -3.23 22.56 -2.94
N LEU A 162 -3.45 21.94 -1.78
CA LEU A 162 -4.59 21.08 -1.54
C LEU A 162 -5.73 21.79 -0.80
N GLY A 163 -5.43 22.84 -0.06
CA GLY A 163 -6.34 23.52 0.87
C GLY A 163 -6.08 23.15 2.33
N GLU A 164 -6.61 23.97 3.24
CA GLU A 164 -6.45 23.83 4.69
C GLU A 164 -7.15 22.57 5.24
N GLU A 165 -8.14 22.02 4.54
CA GLU A 165 -8.78 20.75 4.88
C GLU A 165 -7.81 19.55 4.85
N HIS A 166 -6.69 19.68 4.15
CA HIS A 166 -5.65 18.66 4.06
C HIS A 166 -4.52 18.86 5.07
N ARG A 167 -4.55 19.92 5.90
CA ARG A 167 -3.49 20.21 6.86
C ARG A 167 -3.34 19.08 7.88
N PRO A 168 -2.14 18.51 8.06
CA PRO A 168 -1.91 17.50 9.06
C PRO A 168 -1.96 18.10 10.47
N ASP A 169 -2.58 17.37 11.39
CA ASP A 169 -2.57 17.70 12.81
C ASP A 169 -1.41 16.96 13.49
N SER A 170 -0.42 17.70 13.97
CA SER A 170 0.77 17.15 14.62
C SER A 170 0.52 16.68 16.06
N VAL A 171 -0.59 17.09 16.69
CA VAL A 171 -0.98 16.66 18.03
C VAL A 171 -1.72 15.33 17.96
N THR A 172 -2.68 15.21 17.03
CA THR A 172 -3.47 13.98 16.87
C THR A 172 -2.88 13.00 15.84
N LEU A 173 -1.77 13.38 15.20
CA LEU A 173 -1.09 12.62 14.13
C LEU A 173 -1.95 12.40 12.89
N ARG A 174 -3.09 13.08 12.77
CA ARG A 174 -4.05 12.90 11.68
C ARG A 174 -3.54 13.55 10.40
N THR A 175 -3.52 12.77 9.33
CA THR A 175 -3.08 13.20 8.01
C THR A 175 -4.05 12.66 6.97
N THR A 176 -4.42 13.48 5.98
CA THR A 176 -5.33 13.06 4.90
C THR A 176 -4.60 12.26 3.81
N ARG A 177 -5.34 11.43 3.06
CA ARG A 177 -4.81 10.72 1.87
C ARG A 177 -4.17 11.67 0.87
N GLY A 178 -4.85 12.79 0.57
CA GLY A 178 -4.37 13.80 -0.37
C GLY A 178 -3.02 14.38 0.05
N PHE A 179 -2.87 14.68 1.34
CA PHE A 179 -1.61 15.17 1.89
C PHE A 179 -0.49 14.12 1.80
N LEU A 180 -0.77 12.85 2.14
CA LEU A 180 0.21 11.75 1.98
C LEU A 180 0.70 11.62 0.53
N ILE A 181 -0.20 11.75 -0.44
CA ILE A 181 0.13 11.70 -1.86
C ILE A 181 1.02 12.88 -2.25
N CYS A 182 0.68 14.09 -1.84
CA CYS A 182 1.50 15.28 -2.12
C CYS A 182 2.91 15.16 -1.51
N MET A 183 3.00 14.77 -0.24
CA MET A 183 4.28 14.58 0.44
C MET A 183 5.15 13.52 -0.24
N ARG A 184 4.54 12.45 -0.79
CA ARG A 184 5.27 11.46 -1.58
C ARG A 184 5.90 12.04 -2.83
N THR A 185 5.22 12.92 -3.55
CA THR A 185 5.80 13.58 -4.75
C THR A 185 7.04 14.41 -4.42
N LYS A 186 7.20 14.77 -3.13
CA LYS A 186 8.33 15.50 -2.57
C LYS A 186 9.38 14.59 -1.91
N ASN A 187 9.27 13.28 -2.13
CA ASN A 187 10.12 12.20 -1.61
C ASN A 187 10.02 11.95 -0.10
N TRP A 188 8.96 12.41 0.56
CA TRP A 188 8.68 12.03 1.94
C TRP A 188 8.06 10.64 2.03
N ARG A 189 8.26 10.00 3.18
CA ARG A 189 7.68 8.72 3.58
C ARG A 189 7.13 8.85 5.00
N ALA A 190 5.92 8.36 5.19
CA ALA A 190 5.23 8.35 6.49
C ALA A 190 5.42 7.01 7.18
N LEU A 191 5.59 7.04 8.50
CA LEU A 191 5.52 5.87 9.37
C LEU A 191 4.22 5.92 10.17
N GLN A 192 3.40 4.88 10.08
CA GLN A 192 2.13 4.81 10.80
C GLN A 192 2.33 4.78 12.31
N ALA A 193 1.40 5.42 13.01
CA ALA A 193 1.18 5.11 14.42
C ALA A 193 0.66 3.67 14.55
N LYS A 194 1.10 2.99 15.60
CA LYS A 194 0.59 1.66 15.98
C LYS A 194 -0.72 1.79 16.75
#